data_AF-A0A947WK15-F1
#
_entry.id   AF-A0A947WK15-F1
#
_cell.length_a   1.000
_cell.length_b   1.000
_cell.length_c   1.000
_cell.angle_alpha   90.00
_cell.angle_beta   90.00
_cell.angle_gamma   90.00
#
_symmetry.space_group_name_H-M   'P 1'
#
loop_
_entity.id
_entity.type
_entity.pdbx_description
1 polymer ?
#
loop_
_entity_poly.entity_id
_entity_poly.type
_entity_poly.pdbx_seq_one_letter_code
_entity_poly.pdbx_strand_id
1 'polypeptide(L)'
;NHTRTYFDLYWGNEGQSADEDATPALEATLYYSDGDYKTLKAVYDPRASRRNSNNFAAASSGSYSVSGKNLSFYARMSGLPSADDMYLLRLKLIYNDSAQEMAVASDEVLPLQGNCFTSTATSQETGIARRVQQCKLFKSLPSIFDYVLYSAGGLVK
;
A
#
# COMPACT_ATOMS: atom_id res chain seq x y z
N ASN A 1 4.47 -15.96 -19.45
CA ASN A 1 5.24 -16.37 -18.24
C ASN A 1 5.72 -15.12 -17.52
N HIS A 2 4.89 -14.56 -16.65
CA HIS A 2 5.26 -13.40 -15.82
C HIS A 2 5.50 -13.90 -14.39
N THR A 3 6.71 -14.40 -14.11
CA THR A 3 7.13 -14.68 -12.72
C THR A 3 7.39 -13.35 -12.03
N ARG A 4 6.35 -12.76 -11.41
CA ARG A 4 6.52 -11.60 -10.54
C ARG A 4 7.29 -12.05 -9.30
N THR A 5 8.35 -11.35 -8.94
CA THR A 5 9.19 -11.72 -7.78
C THR A 5 9.09 -10.73 -6.62
N TYR A 6 8.60 -9.50 -6.86
CA TYR A 6 8.45 -8.49 -5.81
C TYR A 6 7.40 -7.39 -6.09
N PHE A 7 7.02 -6.68 -5.03
CA PHE A 7 6.36 -5.37 -5.05
C PHE A 7 7.25 -4.33 -4.35
N ASP A 8 7.32 -3.14 -4.94
CA ASP A 8 7.99 -2.00 -4.32
C ASP A 8 6.95 -1.14 -3.60
N LEU A 9 7.11 -1.02 -2.28
CA LEU A 9 6.17 -0.37 -1.37
C LEU A 9 6.78 0.94 -0.88
N TYR A 10 6.04 2.03 -1.03
CA TYR A 10 6.45 3.36 -0.62
C TYR A 10 5.39 3.99 0.27
N TRP A 11 5.82 4.70 1.31
CA TRP A 11 4.90 5.39 2.23
C TRP A 11 5.60 6.53 2.97
N GLY A 12 4.79 7.30 3.71
CA GLY A 12 5.26 8.42 4.53
C GLY A 12 5.31 9.70 3.72
N ASN A 13 4.87 10.79 4.34
CA ASN A 13 4.85 12.11 3.71
C ASN A 13 6.28 12.59 3.41
N GLU A 14 6.42 13.48 2.41
CA GLU A 14 7.72 14.03 2.03
C GLU A 14 8.46 14.67 3.22
N GLY A 15 9.72 14.27 3.40
CA GLY A 15 10.59 14.79 4.45
C GLY A 15 10.32 14.22 5.86
N GLN A 16 9.47 13.21 5.98
CA GLN A 16 9.15 12.60 7.27
C GLN A 16 10.35 11.89 7.89
N SER A 17 10.59 12.17 9.16
CA SER A 17 11.68 11.56 9.93
C SER A 17 11.40 10.09 10.25
N ALA A 18 12.47 9.28 10.26
CA ALA A 18 12.41 7.87 10.64
C ALA A 18 12.42 7.66 12.17
N ASP A 19 12.72 8.70 12.96
CA ASP A 19 13.02 8.57 14.40
C ASP A 19 11.93 9.09 15.33
N GLU A 20 10.78 9.50 14.79
CA GLU A 20 9.65 10.03 15.55
C GLU A 20 8.71 8.93 16.06
N ASP A 21 8.00 9.19 17.16
CA ASP A 21 7.00 8.25 17.67
C ASP A 21 5.90 7.97 16.66
N ALA A 22 5.50 9.01 15.93
CA ALA A 22 4.48 8.96 14.88
C ALA A 22 4.99 8.45 13.51
N THR A 23 6.27 8.05 13.39
CA THR A 23 6.81 7.49 12.15
C THR A 23 6.02 6.21 11.79
N PRO A 24 5.35 6.17 10.62
CA PRO A 24 4.51 5.06 10.21
C PRO A 24 5.33 3.80 9.95
N ALA A 25 4.94 2.69 10.57
CA ALA A 25 5.29 1.36 10.09
C ALA A 25 4.23 0.88 9.06
N LEU A 26 4.60 -0.08 8.22
CA LEU A 26 3.75 -0.65 7.18
C LEU A 26 3.53 -2.15 7.41
N GLU A 27 2.29 -2.59 7.44
CA GLU A 27 1.89 -3.98 7.27
C GLU A 27 1.35 -4.17 5.84
N ALA A 28 1.93 -5.13 5.12
CA ALA A 28 1.48 -5.58 3.81
C ALA A 28 0.95 -7.02 3.91
N THR A 29 -0.27 -7.26 3.46
CA THR A 29 -0.88 -8.59 3.37
C THR A 29 -1.31 -8.86 1.94
N LEU A 30 -0.71 -9.87 1.32
CA LEU A 30 -1.10 -10.38 0.01
C LEU A 30 -1.99 -11.61 0.19
N TYR A 31 -3.18 -11.57 -0.38
CA TYR A 31 -4.10 -12.72 -0.49
C TYR A 31 -3.89 -13.39 -1.84
N TYR A 32 -3.66 -14.71 -1.83
CA TYR A 32 -3.38 -15.50 -3.02
C TYR A 32 -3.96 -16.92 -2.91
N SER A 33 -4.00 -17.68 -4.01
CA SER A 33 -4.40 -19.09 -4.01
C SER A 33 -3.55 -19.89 -5.00
N ASP A 34 -2.94 -20.96 -4.53
CA ASP A 34 -2.22 -21.97 -5.33
C ASP A 34 -2.98 -23.32 -5.36
N GLY A 35 -4.29 -23.26 -5.12
CA GLY A 35 -5.16 -24.41 -4.83
C GLY A 35 -5.87 -24.25 -3.49
N ASP A 36 -5.23 -23.57 -2.53
CA ASP A 36 -5.80 -23.16 -1.25
C ASP A 36 -5.63 -21.65 -1.04
N TYR A 37 -6.64 -21.00 -0.43
CA TYR A 37 -6.53 -19.59 -0.08
C TYR A 37 -5.50 -19.36 1.03
N LYS A 38 -4.51 -18.50 0.75
CA LYS A 38 -3.37 -18.21 1.62
C LYS A 38 -3.13 -16.71 1.73
N THR A 39 -2.36 -16.35 2.75
CA THR A 39 -1.86 -14.97 2.93
C THR A 39 -0.36 -14.94 3.10
N LEU A 40 0.31 -14.04 2.39
CA LEU A 40 1.71 -13.67 2.63
C LEU A 40 1.72 -12.32 3.34
N LYS A 41 2.33 -12.26 4.53
CA LYS A 41 2.42 -11.03 5.34
C LYS A 41 3.85 -10.54 5.43
N ALA A 42 4.04 -9.23 5.32
CA ALA A 42 5.31 -8.55 5.55
C ALA A 42 5.07 -7.28 6.37
N VAL A 43 5.96 -7.01 7.33
CA VAL A 43 5.88 -5.86 8.23
C VAL A 43 7.21 -5.12 8.21
N TYR A 44 7.14 -3.80 7.99
CA TYR A 44 8.30 -2.92 7.83
C TYR A 44 8.19 -1.72 8.74
N ASP A 45 9.29 -1.35 9.35
CA ASP A 45 9.36 -0.21 10.26
C ASP A 45 10.60 0.64 9.93
N PRO A 46 10.47 1.93 9.61
CA PRO A 46 11.62 2.81 9.42
C PRO A 46 12.39 3.06 10.73
N ARG A 47 11.69 3.02 11.87
CA ARG A 47 12.20 3.47 13.16
C ARG A 47 13.04 2.41 13.85
N ALA A 48 14.36 2.61 13.83
CA ALA A 48 15.32 1.63 14.34
C ALA A 48 15.13 1.30 15.83
N SER A 49 14.85 2.29 16.67
CA SER A 49 14.66 2.09 18.12
C SER A 49 13.43 1.24 18.45
N ARG A 50 12.36 1.32 17.63
CA ARG A 50 11.11 0.58 17.82
C ARG A 50 11.20 -0.87 17.32
N ARG A 51 12.04 -1.15 16.32
CA ARG A 51 12.21 -2.51 15.77
C ARG A 51 12.64 -3.55 16.79
N ASN A 52 13.36 -3.14 17.83
CA ASN A 52 13.82 -4.01 18.91
C ASN A 52 12.68 -4.63 19.73
N SER A 53 11.49 -4.03 19.72
CA SER A 53 10.33 -4.51 20.50
C SER A 53 9.19 -5.04 19.64
N ASN A 54 9.09 -4.66 18.37
CA ASN A 54 8.02 -5.13 17.48
C ASN A 54 8.44 -6.25 16.50
N ASN A 55 9.74 -6.54 16.36
CA ASN A 55 10.30 -7.54 15.44
C ASN A 55 10.00 -7.27 13.95
N PHE A 56 9.77 -6.02 13.55
CA PHE A 56 9.51 -5.67 12.15
C PHE A 56 10.81 -5.58 11.35
N ALA A 57 10.73 -5.84 10.05
CA ALA A 57 11.87 -5.67 9.15
C ALA A 57 12.23 -4.19 8.99
N ALA A 58 13.49 -3.90 8.70
CA ALA A 58 13.92 -2.54 8.43
C ALA A 58 13.33 -2.01 7.11
N ALA A 59 12.77 -0.81 7.15
CA ALA A 59 12.49 -0.02 5.95
C ALA A 59 13.67 0.93 5.65
N SER A 60 13.87 1.25 4.37
CA SER A 60 14.78 2.32 3.97
C SER A 60 14.11 3.67 4.11
N SER A 61 14.90 4.69 4.48
CA SER A 61 14.46 6.07 4.62
C SER A 61 15.21 6.95 3.60
N GLY A 62 14.51 7.89 2.96
CA GLY A 62 15.08 8.73 1.93
C GLY A 62 14.05 9.66 1.28
N SER A 63 14.24 9.94 -0.01
CA SER A 63 13.26 10.63 -0.84
C SER A 63 13.03 9.80 -2.10
N TYR A 64 11.84 9.25 -2.23
CA TYR A 64 11.46 8.33 -3.29
C TYR A 64 10.33 8.93 -4.12
N SER A 65 10.60 9.17 -5.41
CA SER A 65 9.59 9.76 -6.31
C SER A 65 8.80 8.68 -7.05
N VAL A 66 7.48 8.64 -6.85
CA VAL A 66 6.57 7.73 -7.53
C VAL A 66 5.42 8.54 -8.13
N SER A 67 5.29 8.52 -9.46
CA SER A 67 4.24 9.27 -10.19
C SER A 67 4.16 10.76 -9.81
N GLY A 68 5.30 11.40 -9.56
CA GLY A 68 5.37 12.82 -9.19
C GLY A 68 5.06 13.13 -7.72
N LYS A 69 4.95 12.10 -6.86
CA LYS A 69 4.84 12.23 -5.40
C LYS A 69 6.14 11.78 -4.75
N ASN A 70 6.62 12.54 -3.77
CA ASN A 70 7.81 12.19 -3.01
C ASN A 70 7.39 11.56 -1.67
N LEU A 71 7.91 10.36 -1.42
CA LEU A 71 7.62 9.54 -0.25
C LEU A 71 8.91 9.30 0.55
N SER A 72 8.79 9.19 1.86
CA SER A 72 9.97 9.14 2.74
C SER A 72 10.50 7.73 3.03
N PHE A 73 9.68 6.70 2.87
CA PHE A 73 10.04 5.33 3.22
C PHE A 73 9.82 4.35 2.07
N TYR A 74 10.65 3.31 2.04
CA TYR A 74 10.64 2.27 1.03
C TYR A 74 10.90 0.88 1.63
N ALA A 75 10.19 -0.11 1.12
CA ALA A 75 10.49 -1.52 1.35
C ALA A 75 10.10 -2.36 0.14
N ARG A 76 10.80 -3.49 -0.03
CA ARG A 76 10.49 -4.48 -1.06
C ARG A 76 9.86 -5.72 -0.43
N MET A 77 8.66 -6.06 -0.91
CA MET A 77 8.00 -7.32 -0.57
C MET A 77 8.34 -8.36 -1.61
N SER A 78 9.14 -9.35 -1.22
CA SER A 78 9.65 -10.42 -2.09
C SER A 78 8.96 -11.75 -1.81
N GLY A 79 9.25 -12.77 -2.63
CA GLY A 79 8.72 -14.13 -2.42
C GLY A 79 7.24 -14.24 -2.81
N LEU A 80 6.84 -13.45 -3.80
CA LEU A 80 5.48 -13.43 -4.29
C LEU A 80 5.14 -14.74 -5.03
N PRO A 81 3.89 -15.23 -4.91
CA PRO A 81 3.38 -16.32 -5.74
C PRO A 81 3.24 -15.88 -7.21
N SER A 82 2.79 -16.78 -8.08
CA SER A 82 2.53 -16.44 -9.49
C SER A 82 1.58 -15.25 -9.60
N ALA A 83 1.75 -14.46 -10.68
CA ALA A 83 0.88 -13.33 -10.99
C ALA A 83 -0.61 -13.72 -11.01
N ASP A 84 -0.89 -14.88 -11.59
CA ASP A 84 -2.23 -15.41 -11.77
C ASP A 84 -2.88 -15.91 -10.47
N ASP A 85 -2.08 -16.14 -9.43
CA ASP A 85 -2.54 -16.65 -8.13
C ASP A 85 -2.88 -15.53 -7.15
N MET A 86 -2.52 -14.28 -7.46
CA MET A 86 -2.69 -13.13 -6.56
C MET A 86 -4.06 -12.47 -6.73
N TYR A 87 -4.77 -12.26 -5.62
CA TYR A 87 -6.09 -11.62 -5.61
C TYR A 87 -6.06 -10.19 -5.10
N LEU A 88 -5.36 -9.94 -3.98
CA LEU A 88 -5.44 -8.65 -3.30
C LEU A 88 -4.16 -8.37 -2.52
N LEU A 89 -3.54 -7.22 -2.76
CA LEU A 89 -2.55 -6.65 -1.84
C LEU A 89 -3.23 -5.60 -0.97
N ARG A 90 -3.11 -5.76 0.34
CA ARG A 90 -3.62 -4.81 1.33
C ARG A 90 -2.45 -4.18 2.08
N LEU A 91 -2.45 -2.85 2.13
CA LEU A 91 -1.50 -2.06 2.89
C LEU A 91 -2.19 -1.40 4.08
N LYS A 92 -1.54 -1.42 5.25
CA LYS A 92 -2.02 -0.79 6.47
C LYS A 92 -0.85 -0.10 7.17
N LEU A 93 -1.03 1.17 7.48
CA LEU A 93 -0.08 1.92 8.29
C LEU A 93 -0.37 1.74 9.77
N ILE A 94 0.69 1.71 10.55
CA ILE A 94 0.67 1.52 12.00
C ILE A 94 1.50 2.65 12.61
N TYR A 95 1.11 3.09 13.80
CA TYR A 95 1.77 4.13 14.60
C TYR A 95 1.70 5.57 14.06
N ASN A 96 0.98 5.83 12.97
CA ASN A 96 0.73 7.19 12.51
C ASN A 96 -0.47 7.83 13.22
N ASP A 97 -0.38 9.13 13.48
CA ASP A 97 -1.43 9.98 14.07
C ASP A 97 -2.08 10.94 13.04
N SER A 98 -1.55 10.94 11.82
CA SER A 98 -1.92 11.82 10.72
C SER A 98 -2.10 11.02 9.44
N ALA A 99 -2.78 11.62 8.45
CA ALA A 99 -2.91 11.02 7.12
C ALA A 99 -1.52 10.91 6.46
N GLN A 100 -1.32 9.81 5.74
CA GLN A 100 -0.04 9.46 5.13
C GLN A 100 -0.26 9.11 3.66
N GLU A 101 0.67 9.52 2.80
CA GLU A 101 0.71 9.06 1.42
C GLU A 101 1.31 7.65 1.32
N MET A 102 0.83 6.87 0.35
CA MET A 102 1.32 5.52 0.03
C MET A 102 1.32 5.31 -1.47
N ALA A 103 2.27 4.52 -1.96
CA ALA A 103 2.29 4.06 -3.33
C ALA A 103 2.83 2.62 -3.42
N VAL A 104 2.37 1.92 -4.46
CA VAL A 104 2.92 0.63 -4.87
C VAL A 104 3.43 0.79 -6.29
N ALA A 105 4.69 0.44 -6.52
CA ALA A 105 5.26 0.34 -7.85
C ALA A 105 5.47 -1.13 -8.22
N SER A 106 5.30 -1.40 -9.51
CA SER A 106 5.57 -2.69 -10.12
C SER A 106 5.98 -2.45 -11.57
N ASP A 107 6.79 -3.35 -12.12
CA ASP A 107 7.20 -3.33 -13.52
C ASP A 107 6.06 -3.69 -14.49
N GLU A 108 4.90 -4.09 -13.96
CA GLU A 108 3.69 -4.46 -14.70
C GLU A 108 2.52 -3.53 -14.32
N VAL A 109 1.51 -3.48 -15.19
CA VAL A 109 0.29 -2.71 -14.92
C VAL A 109 -0.43 -3.31 -13.71
N LEU A 110 -0.50 -2.55 -12.62
CA LEU A 110 -1.29 -2.93 -11.45
C LEU A 110 -2.79 -2.82 -11.76
N PRO A 111 -3.62 -3.71 -11.19
CA PRO A 111 -5.06 -3.62 -11.36
C PRO A 111 -5.56 -2.28 -10.84
N LEU A 112 -6.54 -1.70 -11.54
CA LEU A 112 -7.13 -0.42 -11.19
C LEU A 112 -7.63 -0.44 -9.74
N GLN A 113 -7.30 0.59 -8.96
CA GLN A 113 -7.67 0.69 -7.53
C GLN A 113 -8.90 1.60 -7.30
N GLY A 114 -9.43 2.19 -8.37
CA GLY A 114 -10.54 3.13 -8.32
C GLY A 114 -10.71 3.90 -9.62
N ASN A 115 -11.73 4.75 -9.68
CA ASN A 115 -12.00 5.61 -10.83
C ASN A 115 -11.81 7.08 -10.44
N CYS A 116 -11.14 7.86 -11.29
CA CYS A 116 -11.09 9.31 -11.18
C CYS A 116 -11.96 9.94 -12.27
N PHE A 117 -12.85 10.83 -11.87
CA PHE A 117 -13.72 11.59 -12.76
C PHE A 117 -13.24 13.03 -12.79
N THR A 118 -13.01 13.55 -13.99
CA THR A 118 -12.54 14.93 -14.19
C THR A 118 -13.58 15.68 -15.00
N SER A 119 -14.00 16.84 -14.51
CA SER A 119 -14.86 17.78 -15.21
C SER A 119 -14.12 19.10 -15.41
N THR A 120 -13.99 19.52 -16.67
CA THR A 120 -13.40 20.81 -17.01
C THR A 120 -14.51 21.68 -17.61
N ALA A 121 -14.76 22.84 -17.00
CA ALA A 121 -15.71 23.83 -17.51
C ALA A 121 -14.98 25.11 -17.86
N THR A 122 -15.21 25.63 -19.07
CA THR A 122 -14.67 26.89 -19.54
C THR A 122 -15.77 27.92 -19.61
N SER A 123 -15.59 29.05 -18.92
CA SER A 123 -16.51 30.19 -19.03
C SER A 123 -16.39 30.82 -20.41
N GLN A 124 -17.50 30.95 -21.13
CA GLN A 124 -17.50 31.63 -22.44
C GLN A 124 -17.34 33.15 -22.31
N GLU A 125 -17.74 33.76 -21.19
CA GLU A 125 -17.62 35.22 -20.97
C GLU A 125 -16.22 35.64 -20.54
N THR A 126 -15.51 34.81 -19.78
CA THR A 126 -14.19 35.18 -19.23
C THR A 126 -13.04 34.35 -19.82
N GLY A 127 -13.33 33.30 -20.58
CA GLY A 127 -12.32 32.37 -21.12
C GLY A 127 -11.64 31.49 -20.07
N ILE A 128 -11.98 31.63 -18.79
CA ILE A 128 -11.34 30.90 -17.69
C ILE A 128 -11.84 29.45 -17.67
N ALA A 129 -10.92 28.50 -17.73
CA ALA A 129 -11.19 27.08 -17.53
C ALA A 129 -10.95 26.66 -16.07
N ARG A 130 -11.93 26.00 -15.46
CA ARG A 130 -11.82 25.38 -14.13
C ARG A 130 -11.92 23.86 -14.27
N ARG A 131 -11.02 23.15 -13.60
CA ARG A 131 -10.98 21.69 -13.55
C ARG A 131 -11.30 21.21 -12.13
N VAL A 132 -12.28 20.32 -12.02
CA VAL A 132 -12.59 19.59 -10.78
C VAL A 132 -12.32 18.11 -11.04
N GLN A 133 -11.59 17.46 -10.13
CA GLN A 133 -11.29 16.04 -10.20
C GLN A 133 -11.72 15.36 -8.89
N GLN A 134 -12.48 14.28 -9.02
CA GLN A 134 -12.89 13.44 -7.89
C GLN A 134 -12.46 12.00 -8.14
N CYS A 135 -11.68 11.43 -7.22
CA CYS A 135 -11.29 10.03 -7.26
C CYS A 135 -12.10 9.21 -6.25
N LYS A 136 -12.64 8.09 -6.71
CA LYS A 136 -13.40 7.13 -5.92
C LYS A 136 -12.69 5.78 -5.97
N LEU A 137 -12.17 5.34 -4.83
CA LEU A 137 -11.59 4.01 -4.66
C LEU A 137 -12.67 2.94 -4.74
N PHE A 138 -12.29 1.73 -5.14
CA PHE A 138 -13.19 0.57 -5.04
C PHE A 138 -13.55 0.28 -3.59
N LYS A 139 -14.70 -0.38 -3.37
CA LYS A 139 -15.16 -0.73 -2.04
C LYS A 139 -14.11 -1.63 -1.38
N SER A 140 -13.56 -1.19 -0.26
CA SER A 140 -12.76 -2.03 0.61
C SER A 140 -13.65 -2.70 1.66
N LEU A 141 -13.20 -3.84 2.18
CA LEU A 141 -13.85 -4.47 3.32
C LEU A 141 -13.75 -3.55 4.54
N PRO A 142 -14.83 -3.40 5.35
CA PRO A 142 -14.76 -2.70 6.62
C PRO A 142 -13.67 -3.27 7.53
N SER A 143 -12.97 -2.39 8.26
CA SER A 143 -11.85 -2.77 9.14
C SER A 143 -12.21 -3.76 10.25
N ILE A 144 -13.49 -3.93 10.57
CA ILE A 144 -13.97 -4.93 11.54
C ILE A 144 -13.74 -6.38 11.06
N PHE A 145 -13.58 -6.60 9.75
CA PHE A 145 -13.31 -7.92 9.18
C PHE A 145 -11.82 -8.25 9.08
N ASP A 146 -10.94 -7.41 9.63
CA ASP A 146 -9.48 -7.60 9.56
C ASP A 146 -8.97 -8.79 10.37
N TYR A 147 -9.76 -9.30 11.32
CA TYR A 147 -9.32 -10.28 12.33
C TYR A 147 -10.25 -11.49 12.50
N VAL A 148 -11.23 -11.69 11.61
CA VAL A 148 -12.02 -12.93 11.65
C VAL A 148 -11.18 -14.00 10.97
N LEU A 149 -10.67 -14.94 11.76
CA LEU A 149 -9.96 -16.14 11.30
C LEU A 149 -10.81 -16.86 10.25
N TYR A 150 -10.50 -16.64 8.97
CA TYR A 150 -11.14 -17.34 7.86
C TYR A 150 -10.27 -18.55 7.51
N SER A 151 -10.81 -19.75 7.71
CA SER A 151 -10.20 -21.00 7.26
C SER A 151 -11.17 -21.70 6.33
N ALA A 152 -10.73 -21.96 5.08
CA ALA A 152 -11.50 -22.74 4.12
C ALA A 152 -11.44 -24.26 4.39
N GLY A 153 -10.56 -24.70 5.30
CA GLY A 153 -10.43 -26.08 5.77
C GLY A 153 -10.45 -26.18 7.30
N GLY A 154 -10.45 -27.42 7.82
CA GLY A 154 -10.41 -27.65 9.26
C GLY A 154 -9.15 -27.03 9.88
N LEU A 155 -9.34 -26.20 10.91
CA LEU A 155 -8.23 -25.68 11.71
C LEU A 155 -7.59 -26.85 12.45
N VAL A 156 -6.40 -27.28 12.03
CA VAL A 156 -5.60 -28.26 12.78
C VAL A 156 -4.71 -27.50 13.75
N LYS A 157 -4.80 -27.86 15.03
CA LYS A 157 -4.07 -27.23 16.15
C LYS A 157 -2.59 -27.57 16.14
#